data_AF-A0A2V9D027-F1
#
_entry.id   AF-A0A2V9D027-F1
#
_cell.length_a   1.000
_cell.length_b   1.000
_cell.length_c   1.000
_cell.angle_alpha   90.00
_cell.angle_beta   90.00
_cell.angle_gamma   90.00
#
_symmetry.space_group_name_H-M   'P 1'
#
loop_
_entity.id
_entity.type
_entity.pdbx_description
1 polymer ?
#
loop_
_entity_poly.entity_id
_entity_poly.type
_entity_poly.pdbx_seq_one_letter_code
_entity_poly.pdbx_strand_id
1 'polypeptide(L)'
;MIITAVLETDLSVSGSTNLTIVAPSVSMTISPTTANVPAGQTLQFSASVQNSTANVIWQVNGLTGGDAADGTITSTGAYTATYSAPNVSSPLTVTVTAVLQVNPSLAASAGITVVPLDTLTGVYSWRNDNGLTGQNAQETHLTPASVSPTTFGKLFGCSVDGQIYAQPLYVANVAIPNLGPRNVVYVATEHDSVYAFDADASSCQIFWQTSFIDAVPASDIRGETDIVPEIGITGTPVIDPNSATLYVVAKTKESGVYVQRLHALDLTIGAEKFGGPATIQAVVNGSGDGSVAGTISFQSLSLTENQRSALLLAGGKIYVAFDSYADTDPFPGWLFAYDAGNLQNLQTVPAVFNSTPNGSHGGIGESGAAPSSDVTRSPNVRGNVFVVTSDGKPFDPNTGSDYPETLLKLQINAAATGFTVASSFTPWNEATLNLQKYFGSTGVLLLDSAASTVPLAIAGGEGGSLYLLSRDNLGGFNGPNGPDNVVQTLCLTADGNSGLPASILGTPAYWVNNNVPTVYVAAADDTL
;
A
#
# COMPACT_ATOMS: atom_id res chain seq x y z
N MET A 1 69.37 -16.99 -8.50
CA MET A 1 70.61 -16.19 -8.47
C MET A 1 71.44 -16.67 -7.29
N ILE A 2 72.77 -16.76 -7.42
CA ILE A 2 73.64 -17.12 -6.28
C ILE A 2 74.17 -15.81 -5.70
N ILE A 3 73.99 -15.62 -4.40
CA ILE A 3 74.63 -14.53 -3.68
C ILE A 3 75.82 -15.13 -2.95
N THR A 4 77.01 -14.61 -3.24
CA THR A 4 78.25 -15.04 -2.63
C THR A 4 78.80 -13.89 -1.80
N ALA A 5 78.95 -14.12 -0.49
CA ALA A 5 79.73 -13.24 0.36
C ALA A 5 81.19 -13.73 0.33
N VAL A 6 82.12 -12.82 0.03
CA VAL A 6 83.55 -13.09 0.00
C VAL A 6 84.21 -12.28 1.12
N LEU A 7 85.13 -12.90 1.86
CA LEU A 7 85.85 -12.22 2.93
C LEU A 7 86.84 -11.22 2.33
N GLU A 8 86.71 -9.94 2.66
CA GLU A 8 87.48 -8.86 2.03
C GLU A 8 88.99 -8.99 2.24
N THR A 9 89.42 -9.51 3.39
CA THR A 9 90.83 -9.70 3.74
C THR A 9 91.44 -10.98 3.19
N ASP A 10 90.63 -11.92 2.68
CA ASP A 10 91.09 -13.16 2.04
C ASP A 10 90.03 -13.63 1.02
N LEU A 11 90.27 -13.29 -0.24
CA LEU A 11 89.33 -13.56 -1.33
C LEU A 11 89.16 -15.06 -1.65
N SER A 12 89.96 -15.94 -1.04
CA SER A 12 89.80 -17.39 -1.16
C SER A 12 88.68 -17.95 -0.25
N VAL A 13 88.25 -17.18 0.76
CA VAL A 13 87.20 -17.56 1.70
C VAL A 13 85.88 -16.95 1.27
N SER A 14 84.91 -17.79 0.90
CA SER A 14 83.57 -17.35 0.52
C SER A 14 82.47 -18.29 1.01
N GLY A 15 81.27 -17.73 1.21
CA GLY A 15 80.04 -18.46 1.50
C GLY A 15 78.97 -18.09 0.46
N SER A 16 78.33 -19.09 -0.13
CA SER A 16 77.30 -18.88 -1.16
C SER A 16 75.96 -19.45 -0.72
N THR A 17 74.88 -18.76 -1.07
CA THR A 17 73.51 -19.27 -0.93
C THR A 17 72.72 -19.04 -2.22
N ASN A 18 71.73 -19.91 -2.46
CA ASN A 18 70.81 -19.77 -3.57
C ASN A 18 69.68 -18.79 -3.17
N LEU A 19 69.56 -17.69 -3.91
CA LEU A 19 68.38 -16.82 -3.88
C LEU A 19 67.45 -17.21 -5.03
N THR A 20 66.25 -17.67 -4.67
CA THR A 20 65.14 -17.85 -5.62
C THR A 20 64.22 -16.65 -5.51
N ILE A 21 64.12 -15.86 -6.58
CA ILE A 21 63.09 -14.83 -6.71
C ILE A 21 61.89 -15.48 -7.38
N VAL A 22 60.79 -15.65 -6.65
CA VAL A 22 59.55 -16.20 -7.18
C VAL A 22 58.70 -15.03 -7.67
N ALA A 23 58.31 -15.06 -8.94
CA ALA A 23 57.37 -14.08 -9.46
C ALA A 23 56.04 -14.18 -8.69
N PRO A 24 55.37 -13.05 -8.36
CA PRO A 24 54.11 -13.10 -7.65
C PRO A 24 53.07 -13.88 -8.48
N SER A 25 52.24 -14.66 -7.81
CA SER A 25 51.23 -15.48 -8.48
C SER A 25 50.20 -14.59 -9.19
N VAL A 26 49.78 -15.03 -10.38
CA VAL A 26 48.66 -14.42 -11.09
C VAL A 26 47.39 -14.71 -10.29
N SER A 27 46.58 -13.68 -10.06
CA SER A 27 45.27 -13.83 -9.41
C SER A 27 44.20 -13.02 -10.14
N MET A 28 42.95 -13.45 -9.99
CA MET A 28 41.78 -12.81 -10.59
C MET A 28 40.62 -12.86 -9.61
N THR A 29 39.86 -11.76 -9.53
CA THR A 29 38.52 -11.73 -8.93
C THR A 29 37.53 -11.12 -9.91
N ILE A 30 36.23 -11.32 -9.65
CA ILE A 30 35.10 -10.76 -10.42
C ILE A 30 34.21 -9.96 -9.47
N SER A 31 33.64 -8.86 -9.96
CA SER A 31 32.65 -8.06 -9.25
C SER A 31 31.53 -7.61 -10.21
N PRO A 32 30.25 -7.69 -9.81
CA PRO A 32 29.76 -8.30 -8.56
C PRO A 32 29.92 -9.83 -8.55
N THR A 33 29.94 -10.47 -7.36
CA THR A 33 30.01 -11.94 -7.21
C THR A 33 28.63 -12.60 -7.20
N THR A 34 27.59 -11.85 -6.85
CA THR A 34 26.19 -12.23 -7.01
C THR A 34 25.34 -11.02 -7.39
N ALA A 35 24.26 -11.22 -8.13
CA ALA A 35 23.27 -10.17 -8.40
C ALA A 35 21.92 -10.74 -8.85
N ASN A 36 20.85 -9.98 -8.63
CA ASN A 36 19.57 -10.17 -9.31
C ASN A 36 19.47 -9.17 -10.46
N VAL A 37 19.10 -9.63 -11.66
CA VAL A 37 18.96 -8.78 -12.85
C VAL A 37 17.54 -8.93 -13.40
N PRO A 38 16.73 -7.86 -13.48
CA PRO A 38 15.42 -7.96 -14.10
C PRO A 38 15.49 -8.38 -15.57
N ALA A 39 14.48 -9.11 -16.02
CA ALA A 39 14.32 -9.57 -17.39
C ALA A 39 14.50 -8.41 -18.39
N GLY A 40 15.33 -8.63 -19.42
CA GLY A 40 15.63 -7.62 -20.43
C GLY A 40 16.59 -6.50 -20.00
N GLN A 41 17.02 -6.45 -18.74
CA GLN A 41 18.00 -5.47 -18.24
C GLN A 41 19.45 -5.95 -18.40
N THR A 42 20.40 -5.05 -18.16
CA THR A 42 21.84 -5.34 -18.26
C THR A 42 22.56 -5.13 -16.94
N LEU A 43 23.64 -5.88 -16.72
CA LEU A 43 24.54 -5.72 -15.57
C LEU A 43 26.00 -5.68 -16.03
N GLN A 44 26.77 -4.71 -15.53
CA GLN A 44 28.20 -4.63 -15.81
C GLN A 44 29.02 -5.45 -14.81
N PHE A 45 29.95 -6.23 -15.33
CA PHE A 45 30.98 -6.94 -14.57
C PHE A 45 32.36 -6.35 -14.80
N SER A 46 33.19 -6.46 -13.78
CA SER A 46 34.62 -6.15 -13.82
C SER A 46 35.42 -7.33 -13.27
N ALA A 47 36.54 -7.64 -13.94
CA ALA A 47 37.55 -8.56 -13.45
C ALA A 47 38.76 -7.76 -12.95
N SER A 48 39.26 -8.08 -11.75
CA SER A 48 40.49 -7.50 -11.23
C SER A 48 41.61 -8.52 -11.38
N VAL A 49 42.51 -8.27 -12.35
CA VAL A 49 43.65 -9.14 -12.66
C VAL A 49 44.91 -8.58 -12.02
N GLN A 50 45.66 -9.42 -11.29
CA GLN A 50 46.94 -9.07 -10.68
C GLN A 50 48.07 -9.89 -11.31
N ASN A 51 49.23 -9.25 -11.49
CA ASN A 51 50.46 -9.86 -11.99
C ASN A 51 50.34 -10.49 -13.39
N SER A 52 49.38 -10.05 -14.20
CA SER A 52 49.20 -10.46 -15.60
C SER A 52 48.55 -9.35 -16.42
N THR A 53 48.84 -9.32 -17.71
CA THR A 53 48.21 -8.44 -18.72
C THR A 53 47.41 -9.25 -19.76
N ALA A 54 47.22 -10.55 -19.52
CA ALA A 54 46.48 -11.44 -20.42
C ALA A 54 45.01 -11.01 -20.56
N ASN A 55 44.42 -11.35 -21.71
CA ASN A 55 43.02 -11.05 -22.01
C ASN A 55 42.06 -11.88 -21.15
N VAL A 56 40.86 -11.35 -20.93
CA VAL A 56 39.76 -12.04 -20.24
C VAL A 56 38.66 -12.38 -21.24
N ILE A 57 38.27 -13.65 -21.28
CA ILE A 57 37.12 -14.13 -22.03
C ILE A 57 35.93 -14.22 -21.07
N TRP A 58 34.77 -13.74 -21.50
CA TRP A 58 33.55 -13.75 -20.70
C TRP A 58 32.60 -14.84 -21.18
N GLN A 59 32.07 -15.59 -20.22
CA GLN A 59 31.17 -16.71 -20.47
C GLN A 59 29.90 -16.59 -19.63
N VAL A 60 28.78 -17.11 -20.15
CA VAL A 60 27.55 -17.38 -19.40
C VAL A 60 27.32 -18.88 -19.44
N ASN A 61 27.17 -19.53 -18.29
CA ASN A 61 27.03 -20.99 -18.16
C ASN A 61 28.11 -21.79 -18.94
N GLY A 62 29.33 -21.26 -19.00
CA GLY A 62 30.45 -21.87 -19.72
C GLY A 62 30.49 -21.61 -21.23
N LEU A 63 29.48 -20.93 -21.79
CA LEU A 63 29.44 -20.53 -23.20
C LEU A 63 30.03 -19.13 -23.38
N THR A 64 31.05 -19.02 -24.24
CA THR A 64 31.67 -17.72 -24.54
C THR A 64 30.66 -16.80 -25.21
N GLY A 65 30.43 -15.63 -24.61
CA GLY A 65 29.41 -14.67 -25.06
C GLY A 65 27.98 -15.00 -24.65
N GLY A 66 27.72 -16.21 -24.10
CA GLY A 66 26.38 -16.67 -23.72
C GLY A 66 25.47 -17.00 -24.91
N ASP A 67 24.17 -17.11 -24.63
CA ASP A 67 23.14 -17.38 -25.64
C ASP A 67 21.83 -16.64 -25.33
N ALA A 68 20.80 -16.83 -26.16
CA ALA A 68 19.53 -16.14 -25.99
C ALA A 68 18.67 -16.66 -24.82
N ALA A 69 18.90 -17.89 -24.35
CA ALA A 69 18.11 -18.52 -23.30
C ALA A 69 18.66 -18.15 -21.91
N ASP A 70 19.98 -18.09 -21.77
CA ASP A 70 20.69 -17.78 -20.52
C ASP A 70 21.18 -16.32 -20.44
N GLY A 71 21.02 -15.58 -21.54
CA GLY A 71 21.52 -14.21 -21.67
C GLY A 71 22.91 -14.15 -22.29
N THR A 72 23.24 -12.97 -22.80
CA THR A 72 24.50 -12.74 -23.53
C THR A 72 25.44 -11.86 -22.72
N ILE A 73 26.75 -12.03 -22.89
CA ILE A 73 27.76 -11.18 -22.25
C ILE A 73 28.74 -10.66 -23.28
N THR A 74 28.91 -9.33 -23.32
CA THR A 74 29.78 -8.68 -24.31
C THR A 74 30.85 -7.86 -23.60
N SER A 75 32.11 -8.02 -24.01
CA SER A 75 33.22 -7.22 -23.49
C SER A 75 33.01 -5.73 -23.82
N THR A 76 33.17 -4.88 -22.80
CA THR A 76 33.07 -3.41 -22.92
C THR A 76 34.40 -2.71 -22.62
N GLY A 77 35.44 -3.48 -22.30
CA GLY A 77 36.78 -3.02 -21.99
C GLY A 77 37.71 -4.20 -21.73
N ALA A 78 38.99 -3.92 -21.43
CA ALA A 78 40.01 -4.96 -21.25
C ALA A 78 39.62 -6.02 -20.19
N TYR A 79 39.00 -5.57 -19.09
CA TYR A 79 38.56 -6.41 -17.98
C TYR A 79 37.12 -6.13 -17.56
N THR A 80 36.30 -5.58 -18.45
CA THR A 80 34.88 -5.31 -18.17
C THR A 80 34.00 -5.92 -19.25
N ALA A 81 32.80 -6.32 -18.85
CA ALA A 81 31.78 -6.82 -19.76
C ALA A 81 30.38 -6.46 -19.28
N THR A 82 29.43 -6.38 -20.21
CA THR A 82 28.02 -6.16 -19.92
C THR A 82 27.26 -7.43 -20.23
N TYR A 83 26.64 -8.00 -19.19
CA TYR A 83 25.66 -9.07 -19.31
C TYR A 83 24.29 -8.48 -19.67
N SER A 84 23.58 -9.09 -20.61
CA SER A 84 22.22 -8.74 -21.01
C SER A 84 21.30 -9.91 -20.68
N ALA A 85 20.39 -9.69 -19.75
CA ALA A 85 19.46 -10.70 -19.27
C ALA A 85 18.38 -11.00 -20.31
N PRO A 86 18.00 -12.27 -20.50
CA PRO A 86 16.89 -12.65 -21.37
C PRO A 86 15.55 -12.24 -20.75
N ASN A 87 14.49 -12.27 -21.56
CA ASN A 87 13.13 -12.16 -21.03
C ASN A 87 12.72 -13.49 -20.39
N VAL A 88 12.30 -13.47 -19.12
CA VAL A 88 11.88 -14.66 -18.38
C VAL A 88 10.56 -14.42 -17.66
N SER A 89 9.74 -15.47 -17.56
CA SER A 89 8.48 -15.48 -16.79
C SER A 89 8.62 -16.12 -15.40
N SER A 90 9.79 -16.67 -15.10
CA SER A 90 10.16 -17.23 -13.79
C SER A 90 11.65 -16.97 -13.54
N PRO A 91 12.12 -16.92 -12.27
CA PRO A 91 13.54 -16.75 -11.98
C PRO A 91 14.42 -17.80 -12.68
N LEU A 92 15.52 -17.33 -13.28
CA LEU A 92 16.51 -18.12 -14.02
C LEU A 92 17.89 -17.88 -13.41
N THR A 93 18.54 -18.92 -12.90
CA THR A 93 19.90 -18.81 -12.36
C THR A 93 20.95 -19.11 -13.43
N VAL A 94 21.93 -18.23 -13.59
CA VAL A 94 23.05 -18.36 -14.53
C VAL A 94 24.38 -18.07 -13.85
N THR A 95 25.47 -18.60 -14.40
CA THR A 95 26.83 -18.32 -13.92
C THR A 95 27.58 -17.49 -14.95
N VAL A 96 28.00 -16.28 -14.57
CA VAL A 96 28.90 -15.45 -15.37
C VAL A 96 30.34 -15.77 -14.97
N THR A 97 31.19 -16.09 -15.93
CA THR A 97 32.60 -16.45 -15.67
C THR A 97 33.54 -15.56 -16.48
N ALA A 98 34.50 -14.93 -15.79
CA ALA A 98 35.67 -14.30 -16.38
C ALA A 98 36.81 -15.33 -16.44
N VAL A 99 37.36 -15.58 -17.63
CA VAL A 99 38.42 -16.57 -17.88
C VAL A 99 39.69 -15.87 -18.37
N LEU A 100 40.71 -15.81 -17.51
CA LEU A 100 42.02 -15.25 -17.82
C LEU A 100 42.82 -16.20 -18.71
N GLN A 101 43.30 -15.70 -19.85
CA GLN A 101 44.05 -16.46 -20.83
C GLN A 101 45.54 -16.60 -20.46
N VAL A 102 45.82 -17.20 -19.30
CA VAL A 102 47.16 -17.61 -18.83
C VAL A 102 47.30 -19.14 -18.88
N ASN A 103 48.51 -19.70 -18.67
CA ASN A 103 48.74 -21.15 -18.66
C ASN A 103 49.31 -21.59 -17.30
N PRO A 104 48.57 -22.34 -16.46
CA PRO A 104 47.17 -22.79 -16.67
C PRO A 104 46.18 -21.62 -16.58
N SER A 105 45.02 -21.74 -17.22
CA SER A 105 43.99 -20.68 -17.22
C SER A 105 43.42 -20.46 -15.81
N LEU A 106 43.13 -19.20 -15.48
CA LEU A 106 42.47 -18.82 -14.23
C LEU A 106 41.03 -18.39 -14.53
N ALA A 107 40.09 -18.66 -13.62
CA ALA A 107 38.71 -18.21 -13.75
C ALA A 107 38.16 -17.66 -12.44
N ALA A 108 37.26 -16.68 -12.54
CA ALA A 108 36.45 -16.18 -11.45
C ALA A 108 34.98 -16.14 -11.91
N SER A 109 34.06 -16.59 -11.05
CA SER A 109 32.64 -16.74 -11.40
C SER A 109 31.74 -15.93 -10.47
N ALA A 110 30.61 -15.49 -11.01
CA ALA A 110 29.53 -14.83 -10.31
C ALA A 110 28.20 -15.56 -10.56
N GLY A 111 27.39 -15.72 -9.51
CA GLY A 111 26.06 -16.34 -9.60
C GLY A 111 24.98 -15.27 -9.79
N ILE A 112 24.25 -15.34 -10.89
CA ILE A 112 23.25 -14.33 -11.28
C ILE A 112 21.87 -14.97 -11.31
N THR A 113 20.88 -14.28 -10.74
CA THR A 113 19.48 -14.67 -10.89
C THR A 113 18.79 -13.64 -11.76
N VAL A 114 18.43 -14.04 -12.97
CA VAL A 114 17.52 -13.27 -13.82
C VAL A 114 16.12 -13.43 -13.26
N VAL A 115 15.46 -12.33 -12.97
CA VAL A 115 14.12 -12.33 -12.36
C VAL A 115 13.13 -11.72 -13.36
N PRO A 116 11.85 -12.16 -13.38
CA PRO A 116 10.84 -11.52 -14.22
C PRO A 116 10.81 -10.01 -14.00
N LEU A 117 10.48 -9.25 -15.06
CA LEU A 117 10.35 -7.81 -14.93
C LEU A 117 9.17 -7.51 -14.00
N ASP A 118 9.42 -6.74 -12.93
CA ASP A 118 8.32 -6.23 -12.12
C ASP A 118 7.47 -5.29 -13.00
N THR A 119 6.19 -5.61 -13.09
CA THR A 119 5.20 -4.86 -13.87
C THR A 119 4.29 -4.03 -12.96
N LEU A 120 4.58 -4.00 -11.66
CA LEU A 120 3.89 -3.13 -10.71
C LEU A 120 4.11 -1.67 -11.09
N THR A 121 3.04 -1.05 -11.57
CA THR A 121 3.06 0.37 -11.96
C THR A 121 2.89 1.30 -10.75
N GLY A 122 2.30 0.80 -9.67
CA GLY A 122 2.10 1.56 -8.45
C GLY A 122 1.24 0.82 -7.42
N VAL A 123 1.27 1.33 -6.19
CA VAL A 123 0.29 1.08 -5.14
C VAL A 123 -0.46 2.39 -4.95
N TYR A 124 -1.63 2.50 -5.58
CA TYR A 124 -2.34 3.78 -5.74
C TYR A 124 -3.35 4.07 -4.62
N SER A 125 -3.70 3.07 -3.83
CA SER A 125 -4.69 3.20 -2.76
C SER A 125 -4.32 2.30 -1.59
N TRP A 126 -5.01 2.49 -0.47
CA TRP A 126 -5.00 1.54 0.62
C TRP A 126 -5.30 0.13 0.11
N ARG A 127 -4.45 -0.84 0.46
CA ARG A 127 -4.51 -2.23 -0.01
C ARG A 127 -4.53 -2.44 -1.53
N ASN A 128 -3.88 -1.55 -2.28
CA ASN A 128 -3.52 -1.70 -3.70
C ASN A 128 -4.67 -1.72 -4.73
N ASP A 129 -5.90 -2.04 -4.33
CA ASP A 129 -7.04 -2.12 -5.24
C ASP A 129 -8.38 -1.76 -4.57
N ASN A 130 -9.38 -1.42 -5.39
CA ASN A 130 -10.71 -1.03 -4.92
C ASN A 130 -11.53 -2.17 -4.31
N GLY A 131 -11.10 -3.42 -4.46
CA GLY A 131 -11.67 -4.58 -3.77
C GLY A 131 -11.03 -4.83 -2.40
N LEU A 132 -10.02 -4.05 -2.01
CA LEU A 132 -9.28 -4.13 -0.76
C LEU A 132 -8.51 -5.45 -0.57
N THR A 133 -8.14 -6.13 -1.66
CA THR A 133 -7.54 -7.47 -1.57
C THR A 133 -6.16 -7.47 -0.94
N GLY A 134 -5.41 -6.37 -1.10
CA GLY A 134 -4.05 -6.23 -0.60
C GLY A 134 -3.00 -7.01 -1.41
N GLN A 135 -3.36 -7.52 -2.59
CA GLN A 135 -2.46 -8.36 -3.38
C GLN A 135 -1.58 -7.52 -4.31
N ASN A 136 -0.30 -7.86 -4.36
CA ASN A 136 0.54 -7.60 -5.53
C ASN A 136 0.73 -8.93 -6.29
N ALA A 137 -0.14 -9.20 -7.26
CA ALA A 137 -0.04 -10.41 -8.10
C ALA A 137 1.16 -10.36 -9.08
N GLN A 138 1.89 -9.24 -9.14
CA GLN A 138 3.05 -9.03 -9.99
C GLN A 138 4.38 -9.23 -9.23
N GLU A 139 4.34 -9.44 -7.91
CA GLU A 139 5.53 -9.71 -7.09
C GLU A 139 6.14 -11.09 -7.42
N THR A 140 7.42 -11.10 -7.78
CA THR A 140 8.16 -12.33 -8.12
C THR A 140 9.53 -12.44 -7.47
N HIS A 141 9.98 -11.38 -6.79
CA HIS A 141 11.28 -11.29 -6.13
C HIS A 141 11.17 -11.76 -4.67
N LEU A 142 10.16 -11.28 -3.94
CA LEU A 142 9.89 -11.64 -2.55
C LEU A 142 8.95 -12.85 -2.51
N THR A 143 9.50 -13.98 -2.11
CA THR A 143 8.80 -15.26 -1.98
C THR A 143 9.11 -15.85 -0.60
N PRO A 144 8.33 -16.82 -0.10
CA PRO A 144 8.67 -17.52 1.14
C PRO A 144 10.08 -18.14 1.13
N ALA A 145 10.63 -18.47 -0.06
CA ALA A 145 11.98 -19.01 -0.19
C ALA A 145 13.08 -17.93 -0.22
N SER A 146 12.77 -16.71 -0.68
CA SER A 146 13.74 -15.61 -0.82
C SER A 146 13.73 -14.62 0.34
N VAL A 147 12.70 -14.62 1.19
CA VAL A 147 12.67 -13.82 2.43
C VAL A 147 13.41 -14.58 3.53
N SER A 148 14.68 -14.21 3.75
CA SER A 148 15.51 -14.77 4.82
C SER A 148 16.43 -13.69 5.41
N PRO A 149 16.98 -13.88 6.63
CA PRO A 149 17.87 -12.88 7.25
C PRO A 149 19.13 -12.52 6.44
N THR A 150 19.52 -13.36 5.46
CA THR A 150 20.69 -13.10 4.60
C THR A 150 20.35 -12.41 3.29
N THR A 151 19.08 -12.48 2.86
CA THR A 151 18.61 -12.00 1.55
C THR A 151 17.59 -10.88 1.65
N PHE A 152 17.01 -10.66 2.83
CA PHE A 152 16.04 -9.62 3.11
C PHE A 152 16.48 -8.80 4.32
N GLY A 153 16.48 -7.49 4.17
CA GLY A 153 16.92 -6.56 5.21
C GLY A 153 16.65 -5.11 4.85
N LYS A 154 16.84 -4.22 5.83
CA LYS A 154 16.62 -2.79 5.67
C LYS A 154 17.65 -2.20 4.68
N LEU A 155 17.16 -1.50 3.66
CA LEU A 155 18.00 -0.79 2.68
C LEU A 155 18.40 0.60 3.20
N PHE A 156 17.42 1.42 3.59
CA PHE A 156 17.62 2.74 4.19
C PHE A 156 16.41 3.15 5.04
N GLY A 157 16.39 4.37 5.56
CA GLY A 157 15.21 4.97 6.19
C GLY A 157 15.17 6.47 5.95
N CYS A 158 13.95 7.00 5.89
CA CYS A 158 13.68 8.43 5.76
C CYS A 158 13.02 8.93 7.05
N SER A 159 13.45 10.10 7.51
CA SER A 159 12.78 10.80 8.60
C SER A 159 11.60 11.60 8.05
N VAL A 160 10.53 11.65 8.83
CA VAL A 160 9.36 12.50 8.62
C VAL A 160 9.11 13.34 9.88
N ASP A 161 8.23 14.31 9.80
CA ASP A 161 7.93 15.28 10.88
C ASP A 161 6.83 14.82 11.85
N GLY A 162 6.00 13.84 11.49
CA GLY A 162 4.91 13.34 12.30
C GLY A 162 4.76 11.83 12.28
N GLN A 163 3.80 11.32 13.04
CA GLN A 163 3.43 9.91 12.99
C GLN A 163 2.84 9.55 11.62
N ILE A 164 3.01 8.29 11.20
CA ILE A 164 2.47 7.78 9.95
C ILE A 164 1.36 6.77 10.31
N TYR A 165 0.11 7.19 10.13
CA TYR A 165 -1.07 6.31 10.21
C TYR A 165 -1.51 5.88 8.81
N ALA A 166 -1.44 6.80 7.84
CA ALA A 166 -1.72 6.54 6.44
C ALA A 166 -0.72 5.53 5.84
N GLN A 167 -1.22 4.57 5.04
CA GLN A 167 -0.37 3.65 4.29
C GLN A 167 0.45 4.43 3.25
N PRO A 168 1.77 4.24 3.18
CA PRO A 168 2.56 4.77 2.07
C PRO A 168 2.06 4.26 0.71
N LEU A 169 2.09 5.15 -0.28
CA LEU A 169 1.72 4.86 -1.66
C LEU A 169 2.97 4.83 -2.55
N TYR A 170 2.90 4.14 -3.67
CA TYR A 170 4.02 3.96 -4.59
C TYR A 170 3.60 4.22 -6.02
N VAL A 171 4.45 4.87 -6.82
CA VAL A 171 4.25 5.03 -8.26
C VAL A 171 5.58 4.84 -8.98
N ALA A 172 5.60 3.94 -9.96
CA ALA A 172 6.76 3.71 -10.80
C ALA A 172 6.88 4.77 -11.91
N ASN A 173 8.10 5.09 -12.32
CA ASN A 173 8.40 5.93 -13.49
C ASN A 173 7.73 7.31 -13.52
N VAL A 174 7.54 7.95 -12.36
CA VAL A 174 7.07 9.34 -12.27
C VAL A 174 8.10 10.28 -12.92
N ALA A 175 7.66 11.14 -13.83
CA ALA A 175 8.54 12.08 -14.52
C ALA A 175 8.92 13.26 -13.62
N ILE A 176 9.92 13.07 -12.76
CA ILE A 176 10.40 14.11 -11.84
C ILE A 176 11.17 15.19 -12.62
N PRO A 177 10.86 16.49 -12.43
CA PRO A 177 11.48 17.58 -13.16
C PRO A 177 13.01 17.54 -13.05
N ASN A 178 13.70 17.69 -14.20
CA ASN A 178 15.16 17.65 -14.32
C ASN A 178 15.84 16.31 -13.96
N LEU A 179 15.09 15.30 -13.51
CA LEU A 179 15.62 13.99 -13.15
C LEU A 179 15.12 12.88 -14.07
N GLY A 180 13.99 13.07 -14.74
CA GLY A 180 13.35 12.06 -15.59
C GLY A 180 12.54 11.04 -14.77
N PRO A 181 12.27 9.84 -15.32
CA PRO A 181 11.47 8.84 -14.61
C PRO A 181 12.17 8.38 -13.32
N ARG A 182 11.42 8.35 -12.22
CA ARG A 182 11.83 7.82 -10.91
C ARG A 182 10.70 7.01 -10.30
N ASN A 183 11.05 6.03 -9.49
CA ASN A 183 10.10 5.35 -8.64
C ASN A 183 9.92 6.18 -7.35
N VAL A 184 8.67 6.45 -6.96
CA VAL A 184 8.37 7.42 -5.90
C VAL A 184 7.49 6.79 -4.85
N VAL A 185 7.87 6.97 -3.58
CA VAL A 185 7.04 6.65 -2.42
C VAL A 185 6.43 7.94 -1.85
N TYR A 186 5.11 7.96 -1.69
CA TYR A 186 4.40 9.07 -1.06
C TYR A 186 3.99 8.72 0.36
N VAL A 187 4.25 9.61 1.30
CA VAL A 187 3.97 9.40 2.73
C VAL A 187 3.26 10.62 3.28
N ALA A 188 2.11 10.40 3.93
CA ALA A 188 1.39 11.43 4.67
C ALA A 188 1.60 11.27 6.18
N THR A 189 1.58 12.37 6.92
CA THR A 189 1.84 12.38 8.37
C THR A 189 0.75 13.10 9.15
N GLU A 190 0.68 12.80 10.44
CA GLU A 190 -0.15 13.53 11.41
C GLU A 190 0.29 15.00 11.60
N HIS A 191 1.44 15.42 11.04
CA HIS A 191 1.85 16.83 11.00
C HIS A 191 1.32 17.58 9.76
N ASP A 192 0.27 17.05 9.11
CA ASP A 192 -0.31 17.59 7.88
C ASP A 192 0.72 17.74 6.74
N SER A 193 1.71 16.86 6.68
CA SER A 193 2.72 16.84 5.62
C SER A 193 2.52 15.66 4.68
N VAL A 194 2.77 15.90 3.39
CA VAL A 194 2.92 14.87 2.36
C VAL A 194 4.32 14.96 1.77
N TYR A 195 5.04 13.84 1.78
CA TYR A 195 6.38 13.70 1.23
C TYR A 195 6.35 12.87 -0.05
N ALA A 196 7.23 13.19 -0.99
CA ALA A 196 7.60 12.32 -2.11
C ALA A 196 9.09 11.94 -2.01
N PHE A 197 9.36 10.66 -1.80
CA PHE A 197 10.71 10.11 -1.66
C PHE A 197 11.12 9.32 -2.90
N ASP A 198 12.42 9.36 -3.24
CA ASP A 198 13.00 8.45 -4.23
C ASP A 198 13.03 7.02 -3.66
N ALA A 199 12.32 6.10 -4.30
CA ALA A 199 12.23 4.71 -3.87
C ALA A 199 13.53 3.93 -4.13
N ASP A 200 14.33 4.34 -5.13
CA ASP A 200 15.51 3.62 -5.60
C ASP A 200 16.82 4.18 -5.04
N ALA A 201 16.76 5.24 -4.24
CA ALA A 201 17.96 5.88 -3.72
C ALA A 201 18.68 4.99 -2.68
N SER A 202 20.02 5.06 -2.68
CA SER A 202 20.85 4.33 -1.69
C SER A 202 20.86 4.98 -0.29
N SER A 203 20.22 6.15 -0.16
CA SER A 203 20.03 6.92 1.07
C SER A 203 18.81 7.80 0.88
N CYS A 204 18.14 8.23 1.96
CA CYS A 204 16.93 9.03 1.84
C CYS A 204 17.12 10.25 0.93
N GLN A 205 16.24 10.39 -0.06
CA GLN A 205 16.15 11.55 -0.95
C GLN A 205 14.69 11.98 -1.01
N ILE A 206 14.45 13.26 -0.78
CA ILE A 206 13.12 13.88 -0.87
C ILE A 206 13.08 14.67 -2.17
N PHE A 207 12.10 14.39 -3.03
CA PHE A 207 11.84 15.21 -4.21
C PHE A 207 11.09 16.48 -3.85
N TRP A 208 10.04 16.35 -3.03
CA TRP A 208 9.28 17.47 -2.50
C TRP A 208 8.59 17.09 -1.19
N GLN A 209 8.23 18.13 -0.44
CA GLN A 209 7.39 18.05 0.73
C GLN A 209 6.36 19.18 0.63
N THR A 210 5.09 18.84 0.86
CA THR A 210 3.98 19.80 0.97
C THR A 210 3.46 19.70 2.40
N SER A 211 3.29 20.83 3.09
CA SER A 211 2.73 20.88 4.44
C SER A 211 1.56 21.86 4.47
N PHE A 212 0.50 21.50 5.19
CA PHE A 212 -0.68 22.34 5.39
C PHE A 212 -0.63 23.11 6.74
N ILE A 213 0.47 22.93 7.50
CA ILE A 213 1.03 23.73 8.62
C ILE A 213 0.16 24.03 9.86
N ASP A 214 -1.13 23.69 9.88
CA ASP A 214 -2.04 24.01 10.98
C ASP A 214 -2.77 22.77 11.56
N ALA A 215 -2.05 21.67 11.78
CA ALA A 215 -2.60 20.43 12.34
C ALA A 215 -3.34 20.68 13.68
N VAL A 216 -4.40 19.91 13.93
CA VAL A 216 -5.25 20.10 15.11
C VAL A 216 -4.57 19.50 16.34
N PRO A 217 -4.32 20.26 17.43
CA PRO A 217 -3.81 19.68 18.66
C PRO A 217 -4.78 18.62 19.20
N ALA A 218 -4.28 17.42 19.54
CA ALA A 218 -5.14 16.34 20.04
C ALA A 218 -5.90 16.74 21.31
N SER A 219 -5.30 17.62 22.12
CA SER A 219 -5.92 18.18 23.34
C SER A 219 -7.18 19.02 23.11
N ASP A 220 -7.43 19.47 21.87
CA ASP A 220 -8.67 20.16 21.52
C ASP A 220 -9.87 19.21 21.49
N ILE A 221 -9.62 17.91 21.31
CA ILE A 221 -10.65 16.87 21.30
C ILE A 221 -10.71 16.24 22.69
N ARG A 222 -11.90 16.28 23.29
CA ARG A 222 -12.07 15.82 24.66
C ARG A 222 -11.90 14.29 24.73
N GLY A 223 -10.89 13.84 25.47
CA GLY A 223 -10.69 12.42 25.74
C GLY A 223 -9.91 11.68 24.65
N GLU A 224 -9.45 12.38 23.63
CA GLU A 224 -8.57 11.82 22.60
C GLU A 224 -7.22 11.41 23.20
N THR A 225 -6.85 10.14 22.98
CA THR A 225 -5.60 9.55 23.47
C THR A 225 -4.89 8.67 22.45
N ASP A 226 -5.52 8.43 21.30
CA ASP A 226 -5.09 7.46 20.30
C ASP A 226 -4.20 8.10 19.24
N ILE A 227 -4.46 9.36 18.89
CA ILE A 227 -3.65 10.16 17.96
C ILE A 227 -3.09 11.36 18.71
N VAL A 228 -1.77 11.36 18.96
CA VAL A 228 -1.07 12.36 19.78
C VAL A 228 0.31 12.70 19.21
N PRO A 229 0.80 13.95 19.34
CA PRO A 229 0.21 15.08 20.07
C PRO A 229 -0.78 15.91 19.26
N GLU A 230 -0.89 15.65 17.97
CA GLU A 230 -1.66 16.42 17.01
C GLU A 230 -2.27 15.48 15.97
N ILE A 231 -3.29 15.97 15.28
CA ILE A 231 -4.11 15.25 14.33
C ILE A 231 -3.98 15.98 13.00
N GLY A 232 -3.47 15.27 12.01
CA GLY A 232 -3.30 15.75 10.64
C GLY A 232 -3.91 14.76 9.65
N ILE A 233 -3.08 14.22 8.76
CA ILE A 233 -3.52 13.27 7.74
C ILE A 233 -3.49 11.85 8.30
N THR A 234 -4.63 11.39 8.78
CA THR A 234 -4.81 10.03 9.30
C THR A 234 -5.22 9.04 8.20
N GLY A 235 -6.24 9.38 7.39
CA GLY A 235 -6.71 8.55 6.30
C GLY A 235 -5.66 8.39 5.19
N THR A 236 -5.56 7.17 4.63
CA THR A 236 -4.65 6.92 3.51
C THR A 236 -5.09 7.70 2.27
N PRO A 237 -4.19 8.48 1.62
CA PRO A 237 -4.46 9.15 0.35
C PRO A 237 -4.85 8.18 -0.78
N VAL A 238 -5.29 8.71 -1.92
CA VAL A 238 -5.48 7.93 -3.15
C VAL A 238 -4.85 8.63 -4.36
N ILE A 239 -4.26 7.86 -5.26
CA ILE A 239 -3.60 8.36 -6.47
C ILE A 239 -4.44 8.04 -7.71
N ASP A 240 -4.66 9.06 -8.54
CA ASP A 240 -5.07 8.87 -9.93
C ASP A 240 -3.82 8.88 -10.83
N PRO A 241 -3.35 7.71 -11.32
CA PRO A 241 -2.18 7.65 -12.18
C PRO A 241 -2.42 8.28 -13.55
N ASN A 242 -3.67 8.39 -14.02
CA ASN A 242 -3.96 8.94 -15.35
C ASN A 242 -3.74 10.44 -15.39
N SER A 243 -4.13 11.12 -14.31
CA SER A 243 -3.92 12.56 -14.18
C SER A 243 -2.63 12.92 -13.45
N ALA A 244 -1.88 11.93 -12.94
CA ALA A 244 -0.73 12.13 -12.06
C ALA A 244 -1.08 13.03 -10.86
N THR A 245 -2.08 12.62 -10.09
CA THR A 245 -2.61 13.39 -8.96
C THR A 245 -2.75 12.51 -7.72
N LEU A 246 -2.32 13.02 -6.57
CA LEU A 246 -2.57 12.45 -5.25
C LEU A 246 -3.67 13.26 -4.56
N TYR A 247 -4.73 12.60 -4.11
CA TYR A 247 -5.80 13.21 -3.33
C TYR A 247 -5.64 12.83 -1.87
N VAL A 248 -5.79 13.82 -0.99
CA VAL A 248 -5.58 13.67 0.46
C VAL A 248 -6.50 14.60 1.23
N VAL A 249 -6.93 14.19 2.42
CA VAL A 249 -7.68 15.07 3.32
C VAL A 249 -6.80 15.51 4.47
N ALA A 250 -6.76 16.82 4.70
CA ALA A 250 -6.09 17.44 5.84
C ALA A 250 -7.12 18.13 6.74
N LYS A 251 -6.86 18.08 8.06
CA LYS A 251 -7.69 18.71 9.09
C LYS A 251 -6.89 19.81 9.77
N THR A 252 -7.29 21.06 9.54
CA THR A 252 -6.56 22.23 10.03
C THR A 252 -7.36 23.02 11.07
N LYS A 253 -6.68 23.68 12.01
CA LYS A 253 -7.25 24.69 12.93
C LYS A 253 -6.90 26.11 12.49
N GLU A 254 -7.78 26.71 11.70
CA GLU A 254 -7.57 28.04 11.12
C GLU A 254 -8.26 29.11 11.97
N SER A 255 -7.49 29.98 12.63
CA SER A 255 -8.04 31.06 13.47
C SER A 255 -9.07 30.58 14.51
N GLY A 256 -8.90 29.36 15.03
CA GLY A 256 -9.81 28.73 15.99
C GLY A 256 -11.01 27.98 15.37
N VAL A 257 -11.09 27.91 14.04
CA VAL A 257 -12.10 27.13 13.31
C VAL A 257 -11.47 25.85 12.78
N TYR A 258 -12.14 24.72 12.98
CA TYR A 258 -11.70 23.43 12.46
C TYR A 258 -12.23 23.25 11.04
N VAL A 259 -11.34 22.94 10.09
CA VAL A 259 -11.69 22.81 8.67
C VAL A 259 -11.08 21.52 8.12
N GLN A 260 -11.91 20.74 7.42
CA GLN A 260 -11.51 19.56 6.67
C GLN A 260 -11.44 19.94 5.18
N ARG A 261 -10.32 19.62 4.50
CA ARG A 261 -10.15 19.93 3.08
C ARG A 261 -9.66 18.73 2.28
N LEU A 262 -10.26 18.53 1.11
CA LEU A 262 -9.76 17.62 0.09
C LEU A 262 -8.75 18.38 -0.80
N HIS A 263 -7.51 17.95 -0.78
CA HIS A 263 -6.41 18.46 -1.59
C HIS A 263 -6.19 17.55 -2.81
N ALA A 264 -5.67 18.13 -3.89
CA ALA A 264 -5.27 17.38 -5.09
C ALA A 264 -3.86 17.82 -5.49
N LEU A 265 -2.84 17.03 -5.16
CA LEU A 265 -1.44 17.37 -5.35
C LEU A 265 -0.89 16.74 -6.64
N ASP A 266 -0.08 17.48 -7.38
CA ASP A 266 0.71 16.93 -8.49
C ASP A 266 1.79 15.98 -7.98
N LEU A 267 1.83 14.76 -8.52
CA LEU A 267 2.81 13.75 -8.12
C LEU A 267 4.27 14.21 -8.28
N THR A 268 4.54 15.10 -9.24
CA THR A 268 5.91 15.46 -9.62
C THR A 268 6.51 16.58 -8.77
N ILE A 269 5.66 17.46 -8.24
CA ILE A 269 6.10 18.69 -7.56
C ILE A 269 5.32 19.03 -6.28
N GLY A 270 4.29 18.26 -5.93
CA GLY A 270 3.48 18.48 -4.73
C GLY A 270 2.56 19.70 -4.75
N ALA A 271 2.42 20.36 -5.91
CA ALA A 271 1.59 21.56 -6.06
C ALA A 271 0.10 21.22 -6.22
N GLU A 272 -0.79 22.08 -5.74
CA GLU A 272 -2.24 21.94 -5.92
C GLU A 272 -2.63 21.89 -7.41
N LYS A 273 -3.59 21.02 -7.71
CA LYS A 273 -4.20 20.79 -9.02
C LYS A 273 -5.70 21.05 -8.95
N PHE A 274 -6.27 21.17 -10.15
CA PHE A 274 -7.71 21.34 -10.34
C PHE A 274 -8.29 22.50 -9.51
N GLY A 275 -7.41 23.46 -9.19
CA GLY A 275 -7.56 24.58 -8.26
C GLY A 275 -8.27 24.28 -6.96
N GLY A 276 -7.90 23.14 -6.37
CA GLY A 276 -8.10 22.90 -4.96
C GLY A 276 -7.24 23.80 -4.05
N PRO A 277 -7.35 23.62 -2.73
CA PRO A 277 -8.16 22.57 -2.08
C PRO A 277 -9.67 22.87 -2.04
N ALA A 278 -10.48 21.82 -1.85
CA ALA A 278 -11.93 21.93 -1.65
C ALA A 278 -12.30 21.75 -0.17
N THR A 279 -13.06 22.68 0.41
CA THR A 279 -13.60 22.53 1.77
C THR A 279 -14.69 21.47 1.81
N ILE A 280 -14.54 20.49 2.72
CA ILE A 280 -15.52 19.42 2.92
C ILE A 280 -16.65 19.91 3.81
N GLN A 281 -17.86 19.90 3.27
CA GLN A 281 -18.95 20.65 3.83
C GLN A 281 -20.31 20.14 3.30
N ALA A 282 -21.32 20.00 4.18
CA ALA A 282 -22.65 19.57 3.78
C ALA A 282 -23.72 19.88 4.84
N VAL A 283 -24.96 20.00 4.39
CA VAL A 283 -26.14 20.07 5.24
C VAL A 283 -27.16 19.06 4.74
N VAL A 284 -27.67 18.21 5.63
CA VAL A 284 -28.72 17.23 5.32
C VAL A 284 -29.94 17.48 6.20
N ASN A 285 -31.13 17.13 5.69
CA ASN A 285 -32.34 17.16 6.49
C ASN A 285 -32.35 15.97 7.46
N GLY A 286 -32.74 16.22 8.70
CA GLY A 286 -32.69 15.17 9.72
C GLY A 286 -33.03 15.68 11.11
N SER A 287 -33.63 14.81 11.93
CA SER A 287 -33.89 15.07 13.34
C SER A 287 -32.91 14.37 14.29
N GLY A 288 -31.85 13.76 13.75
CA GLY A 288 -30.85 13.03 14.51
C GLY A 288 -29.93 13.92 15.34
N ASP A 289 -28.91 13.31 15.93
CA ASP A 289 -27.95 14.00 16.77
C ASP A 289 -27.19 15.09 16.01
N GLY A 290 -26.96 16.22 16.69
CA GLY A 290 -26.41 17.42 16.05
C GLY A 290 -27.41 18.21 15.21
N SER A 291 -28.68 17.79 15.11
CA SER A 291 -29.70 18.54 14.38
C SER A 291 -30.04 19.87 15.04
N VAL A 292 -30.06 20.93 14.23
CA VAL A 292 -30.56 22.25 14.58
C VAL A 292 -31.62 22.65 13.56
N ALA A 293 -32.83 22.94 14.04
CA ALA A 293 -33.98 23.31 13.21
C ALA A 293 -34.31 22.31 12.07
N GLY A 294 -34.09 21.01 12.30
CA GLY A 294 -34.40 19.94 11.34
C GLY A 294 -33.32 19.67 10.30
N THR A 295 -32.11 20.18 10.49
CA THR A 295 -30.96 19.94 9.63
C THR A 295 -29.71 19.61 10.44
N ILE A 296 -28.87 18.73 9.89
CA ILE A 296 -27.56 18.38 10.45
C ILE A 296 -26.50 18.97 9.52
N SER A 297 -25.55 19.72 10.07
CA SER A 297 -24.47 20.38 9.33
C SER A 297 -23.13 19.73 9.66
N PHE A 298 -22.41 19.24 8.65
CA PHE A 298 -21.08 18.65 8.84
C PHE A 298 -20.08 19.65 9.44
N GLN A 299 -20.15 20.92 9.00
CA GLN A 299 -19.22 21.97 9.42
C GLN A 299 -19.31 22.30 10.91
N SER A 300 -20.49 22.14 11.53
CA SER A 300 -20.63 22.35 12.98
C SER A 300 -20.02 21.22 13.79
N LEU A 301 -19.73 20.08 13.15
CA LEU A 301 -19.18 18.87 13.76
C LEU A 301 -17.71 18.64 13.39
N SER A 302 -17.08 19.53 12.61
CA SER A 302 -15.72 19.30 12.08
C SER A 302 -14.64 19.09 13.16
N LEU A 303 -14.89 19.45 14.42
CA LEU A 303 -14.01 19.08 15.54
C LEU A 303 -14.10 17.58 15.87
N THR A 304 -15.30 17.00 15.89
CA THR A 304 -15.56 15.61 16.30
C THR A 304 -15.53 14.62 15.13
N GLU A 305 -15.73 15.09 13.89
CA GLU A 305 -15.64 14.29 12.67
C GLU A 305 -14.17 13.96 12.33
N ASN A 306 -13.87 12.67 12.25
CA ASN A 306 -12.58 12.05 12.04
C ASN A 306 -12.46 11.43 10.64
N GLN A 307 -11.51 11.95 9.86
CA GLN A 307 -11.17 11.40 8.55
C GLN A 307 -10.06 10.34 8.70
N ARG A 308 -10.43 9.20 9.30
CA ARG A 308 -9.50 8.06 9.47
C ARG A 308 -9.60 7.01 8.37
N SER A 309 -10.76 6.92 7.70
CA SER A 309 -10.98 5.99 6.60
C SER A 309 -10.11 6.39 5.40
N ALA A 310 -9.50 5.43 4.72
CA ALA A 310 -8.74 5.70 3.51
C ALA A 310 -9.64 6.22 2.36
N LEU A 311 -9.06 7.00 1.45
CA LEU A 311 -9.80 7.51 0.29
C LEU A 311 -9.97 6.43 -0.77
N LEU A 312 -11.09 6.47 -1.48
CA LEU A 312 -11.36 5.62 -2.65
C LEU A 312 -11.45 6.49 -3.91
N LEU A 313 -10.78 6.05 -4.99
CA LEU A 313 -10.99 6.56 -6.34
C LEU A 313 -11.75 5.51 -7.16
N ALA A 314 -12.99 5.82 -7.53
CA ALA A 314 -13.82 4.92 -8.33
C ALA A 314 -14.75 5.71 -9.25
N GLY A 315 -14.89 5.28 -10.50
CA GLY A 315 -15.82 5.91 -11.46
C GLY A 315 -15.57 7.40 -11.70
N GLY A 316 -14.31 7.83 -11.61
CA GLY A 316 -13.90 9.24 -11.75
C GLY A 316 -14.17 10.10 -10.53
N LYS A 317 -14.50 9.49 -9.38
CA LYS A 317 -14.84 10.20 -8.14
C LYS A 317 -13.97 9.78 -6.96
N ILE A 318 -13.71 10.74 -6.10
CA ILE A 318 -13.01 10.58 -4.82
C ILE A 318 -14.05 10.47 -3.72
N TYR A 319 -14.05 9.35 -3.01
CA TYR A 319 -14.93 9.09 -1.88
C TYR A 319 -14.18 9.36 -0.57
N VAL A 320 -14.82 10.10 0.32
CA VAL A 320 -14.29 10.48 1.63
C VAL A 320 -15.31 10.09 2.68
N ALA A 321 -14.93 9.18 3.58
CA ALA A 321 -15.75 8.73 4.69
C ALA A 321 -15.26 9.31 6.03
N PHE A 322 -16.21 9.51 6.95
CA PHE A 322 -15.97 10.05 8.28
C PHE A 322 -16.60 9.20 9.37
N ASP A 323 -15.91 9.20 10.50
CA ASP A 323 -16.28 8.58 11.77
C ASP A 323 -16.00 9.58 12.92
N SER A 324 -15.97 9.13 14.17
CA SER A 324 -15.67 9.97 15.33
C SER A 324 -14.20 9.92 15.77
N TYR A 325 -13.81 10.89 16.60
CA TYR A 325 -12.68 10.75 17.52
C TYR A 325 -13.18 10.28 18.88
N ALA A 326 -12.58 9.22 19.43
CA ALA A 326 -12.86 8.71 20.77
C ALA A 326 -14.36 8.57 21.11
N ASP A 327 -15.19 8.21 20.12
CA ASP A 327 -16.66 8.11 20.24
C ASP A 327 -17.30 9.40 20.79
N THR A 328 -16.78 10.55 20.38
CA THR A 328 -17.25 11.86 20.84
C THR A 328 -18.52 12.28 20.10
N ASP A 329 -19.62 12.41 20.84
CA ASP A 329 -20.90 12.87 20.31
C ASP A 329 -20.88 14.33 19.82
N PRO A 330 -21.64 14.66 18.75
CA PRO A 330 -22.32 13.74 17.84
C PRO A 330 -21.41 13.28 16.69
N PHE A 331 -21.62 12.07 16.19
CA PHE A 331 -20.85 11.50 15.08
C PHE A 331 -21.69 10.65 14.11
N PRO A 332 -22.63 11.27 13.37
CA PRO A 332 -23.26 10.55 12.27
C PRO A 332 -22.23 10.18 11.19
N GLY A 333 -22.39 9.04 10.54
CA GLY A 333 -21.49 8.67 9.45
C GLY A 333 -21.73 9.53 8.22
N TRP A 334 -20.66 10.06 7.65
CA TRP A 334 -20.69 10.81 6.39
C TRP A 334 -19.90 10.10 5.30
N LEU A 335 -20.48 10.06 4.11
CA LEU A 335 -19.77 9.71 2.89
C LEU A 335 -19.98 10.80 1.84
N PHE A 336 -18.88 11.35 1.36
CA PHE A 336 -18.84 12.36 0.31
C PHE A 336 -18.27 11.74 -0.97
N ALA A 337 -18.75 12.16 -2.15
CA ALA A 337 -18.11 11.85 -3.43
C ALA A 337 -17.87 13.10 -4.28
N TYR A 338 -16.60 13.42 -4.53
CA TYR A 338 -16.13 14.55 -5.33
C TYR A 338 -15.69 14.08 -6.72
N ASP A 339 -15.80 14.93 -7.75
CA ASP A 339 -15.20 14.63 -9.06
C ASP A 339 -13.68 14.81 -9.00
N ALA A 340 -12.93 13.79 -9.42
CA ALA A 340 -11.47 13.81 -9.30
C ALA A 340 -10.82 14.94 -10.13
N GLY A 341 -11.28 15.16 -11.37
CA GLY A 341 -10.65 16.10 -12.31
C GLY A 341 -11.03 17.58 -12.17
N ASN A 342 -11.86 17.98 -11.20
CA ASN A 342 -12.32 19.36 -11.07
C ASN A 342 -12.68 19.73 -9.62
N LEU A 343 -11.79 20.47 -8.95
CA LEU A 343 -12.06 21.08 -7.65
C LEU A 343 -12.40 22.59 -7.76
N GLN A 344 -12.26 23.21 -8.96
CA GLN A 344 -12.42 24.65 -9.20
C GLN A 344 -13.84 25.14 -9.45
N ASN A 345 -14.77 24.28 -9.87
CA ASN A 345 -16.18 24.68 -10.00
C ASN A 345 -16.79 24.88 -8.60
N LEU A 346 -16.45 26.03 -7.98
CA LEU A 346 -16.93 26.68 -6.74
C LEU A 346 -17.76 25.79 -5.78
N GLN A 347 -17.28 25.54 -4.55
CA GLN A 347 -18.15 25.11 -3.43
C GLN A 347 -18.95 23.81 -3.66
N THR A 348 -18.30 22.77 -4.19
CA THR A 348 -18.84 21.43 -4.48
C THR A 348 -19.80 20.93 -3.40
N VAL A 349 -21.09 20.79 -3.74
CA VAL A 349 -21.99 19.87 -3.05
C VAL A 349 -21.64 18.50 -3.62
N PRO A 350 -20.75 17.71 -2.98
CA PRO A 350 -20.52 16.35 -3.42
C PRO A 350 -21.84 15.58 -3.38
N ALA A 351 -21.87 14.38 -3.96
CA ALA A 351 -22.89 13.45 -3.49
C ALA A 351 -22.63 13.21 -2.01
N VAL A 352 -23.64 13.41 -1.17
CA VAL A 352 -23.55 13.22 0.27
C VAL A 352 -24.49 12.10 0.69
N PHE A 353 -23.99 11.22 1.54
CA PHE A 353 -24.78 10.28 2.31
C PHE A 353 -24.50 10.53 3.79
N ASN A 354 -25.57 10.58 4.58
CA ASN A 354 -25.51 10.57 6.03
C ASN A 354 -26.16 9.26 6.48
N SER A 355 -25.49 8.48 7.32
CA SER A 355 -25.94 7.13 7.68
C SER A 355 -27.11 7.12 8.65
N THR A 356 -27.26 8.15 9.48
CA THR A 356 -28.24 8.21 10.58
C THR A 356 -28.91 9.59 10.69
N PRO A 357 -29.49 10.13 9.60
CA PRO A 357 -30.03 11.49 9.58
C PRO A 357 -31.12 11.73 10.63
N ASN A 358 -31.80 10.68 11.11
CA ASN A 358 -32.83 10.76 12.15
C ASN A 358 -32.46 10.01 13.44
N GLY A 359 -31.23 9.50 13.52
CA GLY A 359 -30.71 8.68 14.62
C GLY A 359 -29.52 9.30 15.33
N SER A 360 -28.70 8.46 15.94
CA SER A 360 -27.44 8.82 16.62
C SER A 360 -26.31 7.91 16.13
N HIS A 361 -25.06 8.37 16.23
CA HIS A 361 -23.83 7.68 15.77
C HIS A 361 -23.93 7.13 14.34
N GLY A 362 -23.31 5.98 14.00
CA GLY A 362 -23.36 5.41 12.65
C GLY A 362 -22.14 5.76 11.81
N GLY A 363 -21.00 6.02 12.43
CA GLY A 363 -19.76 6.42 11.78
C GLY A 363 -19.27 5.42 10.74
N ILE A 364 -18.51 5.88 9.75
CA ILE A 364 -17.92 5.05 8.68
C ILE A 364 -16.40 5.06 8.85
N GLY A 365 -15.92 4.26 9.81
CA GLY A 365 -14.50 4.17 10.15
C GLY A 365 -13.77 3.01 9.48
N GLU A 366 -14.41 1.84 9.43
CA GLU A 366 -13.90 0.60 8.80
C GLU A 366 -12.48 0.21 9.23
N SER A 367 -12.07 0.54 10.46
CA SER A 367 -10.69 0.38 10.96
C SER A 367 -9.63 0.98 10.04
N GLY A 368 -9.94 2.14 9.44
CA GLY A 368 -9.08 2.87 8.52
C GLY A 368 -9.11 2.36 7.08
N ALA A 369 -9.89 1.32 6.78
CA ALA A 369 -10.08 0.85 5.41
C ALA A 369 -10.78 1.92 4.55
N ALA A 370 -10.50 1.88 3.25
CA ALA A 370 -11.25 2.68 2.28
C ALA A 370 -12.62 2.04 2.02
N PRO A 371 -13.65 2.83 1.66
CA PRO A 371 -14.81 2.28 0.98
C PRO A 371 -14.35 1.42 -0.21
N SER A 372 -15.00 0.28 -0.45
CA SER A 372 -14.65 -0.58 -1.59
C SER A 372 -15.58 -0.34 -2.77
N SER A 373 -15.14 -0.71 -3.98
CA SER A 373 -15.95 -0.53 -5.18
C SER A 373 -15.79 -1.63 -6.22
N ASP A 374 -16.91 -2.01 -6.83
CA ASP A 374 -16.96 -2.94 -7.96
C ASP A 374 -17.01 -2.25 -9.33
N VAL A 375 -16.70 -0.94 -9.39
CA VAL A 375 -16.77 -0.12 -10.62
C VAL A 375 -15.95 -0.68 -11.79
N THR A 376 -14.91 -1.47 -11.49
CA THR A 376 -14.04 -2.11 -12.48
C THR A 376 -14.73 -3.24 -13.26
N ARG A 377 -15.88 -3.74 -12.80
CA ARG A 377 -16.61 -4.85 -13.45
C ARG A 377 -17.43 -4.46 -14.67
N SER A 378 -17.72 -3.18 -14.92
CA SER A 378 -18.36 -2.74 -16.16
C SER A 378 -18.18 -1.24 -16.41
N PRO A 379 -17.61 -0.83 -17.57
CA PRO A 379 -17.44 0.59 -17.91
C PRO A 379 -18.77 1.35 -18.09
N ASN A 380 -19.92 0.65 -18.07
CA ASN A 380 -21.25 1.23 -18.23
C ASN A 380 -22.09 1.23 -16.95
N VAL A 381 -21.54 0.78 -15.81
CA VAL A 381 -22.24 0.80 -14.51
C VAL A 381 -21.69 1.95 -13.69
N ARG A 382 -22.58 2.81 -13.19
CA ARG A 382 -22.24 3.73 -12.07
C ARG A 382 -21.84 2.83 -10.91
N GLY A 383 -20.53 2.67 -10.69
CA GLY A 383 -19.97 1.67 -9.78
C GLY A 383 -20.63 1.70 -8.40
N ASN A 384 -20.83 0.52 -7.82
CA ASN A 384 -21.30 0.44 -6.45
C ASN A 384 -20.14 0.78 -5.52
N VAL A 385 -20.45 1.44 -4.43
CA VAL A 385 -19.54 1.65 -3.31
C VAL A 385 -20.10 0.90 -2.11
N PHE A 386 -19.24 0.18 -1.42
CA PHE A 386 -19.62 -0.57 -0.23
C PHE A 386 -18.95 0.08 0.98
N VAL A 387 -19.75 0.29 2.02
CA VAL A 387 -19.28 0.81 3.30
C VAL A 387 -19.90 0.03 4.45
N VAL A 388 -19.27 0.05 5.62
CA VAL A 388 -19.86 -0.43 6.87
C VAL A 388 -19.98 0.73 7.85
N THR A 389 -21.15 0.85 8.45
CA THR A 389 -21.41 1.78 9.55
C THR A 389 -21.26 1.06 10.89
N SER A 390 -20.78 1.77 11.90
CA SER A 390 -20.64 1.30 13.28
C SER A 390 -21.44 2.17 14.24
N ASP A 391 -21.89 1.59 15.34
CA ASP A 391 -22.65 2.25 16.41
C ASP A 391 -23.98 2.87 15.99
N GLY A 392 -24.82 3.21 16.98
CA GLY A 392 -25.95 4.11 16.82
C GLY A 392 -27.14 3.84 17.71
N LYS A 393 -28.28 4.40 17.32
CA LYS A 393 -29.58 3.95 17.86
C LYS A 393 -29.91 2.58 17.24
N PRO A 394 -30.63 1.64 17.89
CA PRO A 394 -31.00 0.37 17.26
C PRO A 394 -31.69 0.56 15.91
N PHE A 395 -31.34 -0.29 14.95
CA PHE A 395 -31.89 -0.24 13.59
C PHE A 395 -33.42 -0.35 13.61
N ASP A 396 -34.12 0.63 13.03
CA ASP A 396 -35.57 0.56 12.83
C ASP A 396 -35.87 0.27 11.35
N PRO A 397 -36.21 -0.98 10.99
CA PRO A 397 -36.54 -1.34 9.61
C PRO A 397 -37.76 -0.61 9.04
N ASN A 398 -38.57 0.06 9.88
CA ASN A 398 -39.80 0.72 9.48
C ASN A 398 -39.62 2.21 9.15
N THR A 399 -38.53 2.84 9.59
CA THR A 399 -38.23 4.24 9.27
C THR A 399 -37.37 4.36 8.02
N GLY A 400 -36.53 3.35 7.75
CA GLY A 400 -35.82 3.17 6.48
C GLY A 400 -34.83 4.28 6.12
N SER A 401 -34.43 5.12 7.07
CA SER A 401 -33.51 6.24 6.84
C SER A 401 -32.19 6.14 7.61
N ASP A 402 -32.17 5.39 8.71
CA ASP A 402 -30.98 5.25 9.56
C ASP A 402 -30.40 3.84 9.41
N TYR A 403 -29.08 3.76 9.28
CA TYR A 403 -28.32 2.55 9.01
C TYR A 403 -27.16 2.40 10.00
N PRO A 404 -27.41 2.25 11.31
CA PRO A 404 -26.42 1.83 12.29
C PRO A 404 -26.03 0.36 12.03
N GLU A 405 -24.80 -0.01 12.36
CA GLU A 405 -24.32 -1.41 12.31
C GLU A 405 -24.67 -2.14 11.00
N THR A 406 -24.49 -1.48 9.86
CA THR A 406 -25.03 -1.92 8.57
C THR A 406 -23.96 -1.87 7.48
N LEU A 407 -23.83 -2.96 6.74
CA LEU A 407 -23.11 -2.96 5.46
C LEU A 407 -24.05 -2.42 4.39
N LEU A 408 -23.64 -1.34 3.72
CA LEU A 408 -24.40 -0.67 2.69
C LEU A 408 -23.76 -0.87 1.31
N LYS A 409 -24.60 -1.16 0.31
CA LYS A 409 -24.27 -1.02 -1.11
C LYS A 409 -24.89 0.28 -1.60
N LEU A 410 -24.06 1.27 -1.84
CA LEU A 410 -24.45 2.61 -2.26
C LEU A 410 -24.18 2.81 -3.75
N GLN A 411 -25.07 3.56 -4.40
CA GLN A 411 -24.88 4.02 -5.77
C GLN A 411 -25.07 5.53 -5.79
N ILE A 412 -24.25 6.23 -6.56
CA ILE A 412 -24.50 7.65 -6.82
C ILE A 412 -25.77 7.77 -7.66
N ASN A 413 -26.69 8.61 -7.19
CA ASN A 413 -27.98 8.82 -7.82
C ASN A 413 -27.80 9.43 -9.23
N ALA A 414 -28.85 9.38 -10.05
CA ALA A 414 -28.78 9.88 -11.42
C ALA A 414 -28.46 11.39 -11.52
N ALA A 415 -28.79 12.16 -10.47
CA ALA A 415 -28.50 13.59 -10.38
C ALA A 415 -27.06 13.90 -9.93
N ALA A 416 -26.29 12.89 -9.52
CA ALA A 416 -24.96 13.00 -8.94
C ALA A 416 -24.84 13.89 -7.68
N THR A 417 -25.96 14.12 -6.97
CA THR A 417 -26.02 14.98 -5.76
C THR A 417 -26.20 14.20 -4.46
N GLY A 418 -26.34 12.88 -4.53
CA GLY A 418 -26.53 12.03 -3.35
C GLY A 418 -26.45 10.55 -3.71
N PHE A 419 -26.77 9.72 -2.74
CA PHE A 419 -26.69 8.26 -2.89
C PHE A 419 -28.06 7.60 -2.81
N THR A 420 -28.17 6.45 -3.46
CA THR A 420 -29.26 5.49 -3.27
C THR A 420 -28.70 4.24 -2.63
N VAL A 421 -29.36 3.74 -1.58
CA VAL A 421 -29.07 2.42 -1.00
C VAL A 421 -29.64 1.36 -1.93
N ALA A 422 -28.76 0.69 -2.67
CA ALA A 422 -29.14 -0.35 -3.62
C ALA A 422 -29.39 -1.70 -2.92
N SER A 423 -28.69 -1.94 -1.82
CA SER A 423 -28.87 -3.09 -0.94
C SER A 423 -28.23 -2.78 0.42
N SER A 424 -28.65 -3.48 1.47
CA SER A 424 -28.02 -3.43 2.79
C SER A 424 -27.97 -4.81 3.42
N PHE A 425 -27.12 -4.96 4.44
CA PHE A 425 -27.13 -6.07 5.38
C PHE A 425 -26.94 -5.54 6.78
N THR A 426 -27.84 -5.93 7.68
CA THR A 426 -27.78 -5.59 9.11
C THR A 426 -27.86 -6.92 9.86
N PRO A 427 -26.89 -7.27 10.72
CA PRO A 427 -26.92 -8.53 11.46
C PRO A 427 -28.19 -8.66 12.31
N TRP A 428 -28.72 -9.87 12.42
CA TRP A 428 -29.92 -10.14 13.23
C TRP A 428 -29.77 -9.70 14.70
N ASN A 429 -28.54 -9.73 15.22
CA ASN A 429 -28.20 -9.33 16.59
C ASN A 429 -27.67 -7.89 16.70
N GLU A 430 -27.99 -7.00 15.74
CA GLU A 430 -27.55 -5.60 15.74
C GLU A 430 -27.77 -4.90 17.07
N ALA A 431 -28.90 -5.12 17.74
CA ALA A 431 -29.17 -4.48 19.04
C ALA A 431 -28.14 -4.84 20.11
N THR A 432 -27.56 -6.05 20.06
CA THR A 432 -26.47 -6.46 20.95
C THR A 432 -25.14 -5.87 20.49
N LEU A 433 -24.85 -5.93 19.19
CA LEU A 433 -23.61 -5.39 18.62
C LEU A 433 -23.48 -3.89 18.91
N ASN A 434 -24.58 -3.17 18.76
CA ASN A 434 -24.68 -1.74 18.99
C ASN A 434 -24.47 -1.35 20.47
N LEU A 435 -24.97 -2.15 21.42
CA LEU A 435 -24.69 -1.92 22.85
C LEU A 435 -23.20 -2.11 23.19
N GLN A 436 -22.50 -2.89 22.40
CA GLN A 436 -21.09 -3.23 22.62
C GLN A 436 -20.14 -2.48 21.68
N LYS A 437 -20.64 -1.79 20.66
CA LYS A 437 -19.89 -1.08 19.61
C LYS A 437 -19.09 -2.01 18.69
N TYR A 438 -19.71 -3.11 18.28
CA TYR A 438 -18.99 -4.31 17.83
C TYR A 438 -19.16 -4.65 16.34
N PHE A 439 -19.73 -3.81 15.50
CA PHE A 439 -19.73 -4.01 14.05
C PHE A 439 -19.20 -2.77 13.31
N GLY A 440 -18.80 -2.92 12.04
CA GLY A 440 -18.09 -1.87 11.30
C GLY A 440 -16.59 -1.70 11.59
N SER A 441 -15.97 -2.63 12.31
CA SER A 441 -14.53 -2.69 12.60
C SER A 441 -13.68 -3.32 11.48
N THR A 442 -14.25 -3.49 10.29
CA THR A 442 -13.54 -4.01 9.11
C THR A 442 -14.03 -3.29 7.85
N GLY A 443 -13.15 -3.13 6.87
CA GLY A 443 -13.57 -2.75 5.52
C GLY A 443 -14.23 -3.89 4.76
N VAL A 444 -14.96 -3.56 3.69
CA VAL A 444 -15.67 -4.53 2.87
C VAL A 444 -14.75 -5.12 1.79
N LEU A 445 -14.17 -6.30 2.03
CA LEU A 445 -13.36 -7.03 1.05
C LEU A 445 -14.26 -7.55 -0.08
N LEU A 446 -13.98 -7.18 -1.33
CA LEU A 446 -14.70 -7.65 -2.50
C LEU A 446 -13.96 -8.80 -3.17
N LEU A 447 -14.67 -9.90 -3.42
CA LEU A 447 -14.09 -11.10 -4.03
C LEU A 447 -14.58 -11.27 -5.47
N ASP A 448 -13.63 -11.13 -6.39
CA ASP A 448 -13.78 -11.42 -7.81
C ASP A 448 -13.07 -12.74 -8.13
N SER A 449 -13.61 -13.84 -7.60
CA SER A 449 -13.02 -15.17 -7.74
C SER A 449 -13.55 -15.90 -8.97
N ALA A 450 -12.67 -16.50 -9.77
CA ALA A 450 -13.05 -17.45 -10.81
C ALA A 450 -13.78 -18.70 -10.26
N ALA A 451 -13.66 -18.97 -8.95
CA ALA A 451 -14.32 -20.09 -8.28
C ALA A 451 -15.79 -19.83 -7.94
N SER A 452 -16.30 -18.61 -8.09
CA SER A 452 -17.71 -18.27 -7.85
C SER A 452 -18.32 -17.52 -9.03
N THR A 453 -19.48 -17.95 -9.49
CA THR A 453 -20.30 -17.21 -10.46
C THR A 453 -21.06 -16.05 -9.84
N VAL A 454 -21.17 -16.04 -8.50
CA VAL A 454 -21.78 -14.95 -7.72
C VAL A 454 -20.67 -13.99 -7.26
N PRO A 455 -20.82 -12.67 -7.47
CA PRO A 455 -19.89 -11.69 -6.91
C PRO A 455 -20.06 -11.65 -5.38
N LEU A 456 -18.98 -11.81 -4.64
CA LEU A 456 -19.02 -11.93 -3.17
C LEU A 456 -18.39 -10.71 -2.49
N ALA A 457 -18.82 -10.45 -1.26
CA ALA A 457 -18.23 -9.50 -0.33
C ALA A 457 -18.04 -10.15 1.04
N ILE A 458 -17.02 -9.71 1.77
CA ILE A 458 -16.75 -10.11 3.15
C ILE A 458 -16.69 -8.88 4.04
N ALA A 459 -17.38 -8.96 5.17
CA ALA A 459 -17.23 -8.02 6.27
C ALA A 459 -17.30 -8.78 7.60
N GLY A 460 -16.58 -8.28 8.60
CA GLY A 460 -16.61 -8.80 9.96
C GLY A 460 -16.91 -7.70 10.98
N GLY A 461 -16.95 -8.11 12.24
CA GLY A 461 -17.11 -7.20 13.37
C GLY A 461 -16.37 -7.69 14.62
N GLU A 462 -16.26 -6.83 15.61
CA GLU A 462 -15.71 -7.12 16.95
C GLU A 462 -16.52 -8.17 17.71
N GLY A 463 -17.76 -8.43 17.30
CA GLY A 463 -18.58 -9.56 17.76
C GLY A 463 -18.08 -10.94 17.28
N GLY A 464 -16.98 -10.98 16.51
CA GLY A 464 -16.30 -12.19 16.05
C GLY A 464 -16.99 -12.94 14.92
N SER A 465 -18.04 -12.37 14.33
CA SER A 465 -18.69 -12.93 13.15
C SER A 465 -18.11 -12.36 11.86
N LEU A 466 -17.76 -13.25 10.94
CA LEU A 466 -17.38 -12.95 9.56
C LEU A 466 -18.51 -13.37 8.63
N TYR A 467 -18.98 -12.44 7.82
CA TYR A 467 -20.10 -12.64 6.91
C TYR A 467 -19.58 -12.72 5.48
N LEU A 468 -20.01 -13.75 4.76
CA LEU A 468 -19.86 -13.86 3.32
C LEU A 468 -21.21 -13.52 2.67
N LEU A 469 -21.24 -12.46 1.88
CA LEU A 469 -22.46 -11.92 1.29
C LEU A 469 -22.40 -11.95 -0.23
N SER A 470 -23.57 -12.07 -0.88
CA SER A 470 -23.69 -11.82 -2.31
C SER A 470 -23.76 -10.31 -2.53
N ARG A 471 -22.98 -9.78 -3.48
CA ARG A 471 -23.07 -8.35 -3.83
C ARG A 471 -24.28 -8.01 -4.67
N ASP A 472 -24.93 -9.00 -5.28
CA ASP A 472 -26.17 -8.81 -6.02
C ASP A 472 -27.34 -8.53 -5.07
N ASN A 473 -27.32 -9.17 -3.90
CA ASN A 473 -28.26 -8.95 -2.81
C ASN A 473 -27.58 -9.26 -1.48
N LEU A 474 -27.35 -8.23 -0.66
CA LEU A 474 -26.65 -8.35 0.61
C LEU A 474 -27.48 -9.08 1.70
N GLY A 475 -28.79 -9.21 1.52
CA GLY A 475 -29.65 -10.02 2.41
C GLY A 475 -30.59 -9.24 3.33
N GLY A 476 -30.39 -7.92 3.47
CA GLY A 476 -31.24 -7.05 4.30
C GLY A 476 -31.15 -7.39 5.79
N PHE A 477 -32.14 -6.92 6.56
CA PHE A 477 -32.34 -7.29 7.96
C PHE A 477 -33.44 -8.36 8.06
N ASN A 478 -33.13 -9.50 8.67
CA ASN A 478 -34.10 -10.61 8.83
C ASN A 478 -34.78 -10.64 10.21
N GLY A 479 -34.80 -9.50 10.91
CA GLY A 479 -35.40 -9.38 12.23
C GLY A 479 -34.50 -9.89 13.38
N PRO A 480 -34.87 -9.57 14.64
CA PRO A 480 -34.03 -9.82 15.81
C PRO A 480 -33.89 -11.29 16.22
N ASN A 481 -34.51 -12.22 15.47
CA ASN A 481 -34.45 -13.66 15.72
C ASN A 481 -33.67 -14.41 14.63
N GLY A 482 -33.24 -13.71 13.58
CA GLY A 482 -32.49 -14.28 12.46
C GLY A 482 -33.16 -15.49 11.80
N PRO A 483 -32.37 -16.39 11.17
CA PRO A 483 -30.94 -16.24 10.88
C PRO A 483 -30.67 -15.13 9.85
N ASP A 484 -29.42 -14.70 9.70
CA ASP A 484 -29.03 -13.78 8.63
C ASP A 484 -29.24 -14.39 7.24
N ASN A 485 -29.67 -13.59 6.27
CA ASN A 485 -29.86 -14.00 4.88
C ASN A 485 -28.57 -13.82 4.05
N VAL A 486 -27.47 -14.41 4.53
CA VAL A 486 -26.13 -14.32 3.91
C VAL A 486 -25.71 -15.66 3.30
N VAL A 487 -24.65 -15.67 2.49
CA VAL A 487 -24.12 -16.90 1.89
C VAL A 487 -23.56 -17.81 2.98
N GLN A 488 -22.80 -17.24 3.91
CA GLN A 488 -22.23 -17.95 5.04
C GLN A 488 -21.91 -16.98 6.18
N THR A 489 -22.10 -17.43 7.41
CA THR A 489 -21.55 -16.78 8.61
C THR A 489 -20.53 -17.71 9.25
N LEU A 490 -19.35 -17.18 9.57
CA LEU A 490 -18.30 -17.86 10.31
C LEU A 490 -18.12 -17.13 11.64
N CYS A 491 -18.28 -17.83 12.76
CA CYS A 491 -17.96 -17.29 14.07
C CYS A 491 -16.50 -17.67 14.39
N LEU A 492 -15.63 -16.67 14.53
CA LEU A 492 -14.24 -16.84 14.92
C LEU A 492 -14.13 -16.83 16.44
N THR A 493 -13.43 -17.82 16.99
CA THR A 493 -13.12 -17.90 18.43
C THR A 493 -11.62 -17.76 18.63
N ALA A 494 -11.20 -17.24 19.78
CA ALA A 494 -9.78 -16.98 20.07
C ALA A 494 -8.88 -18.24 20.01
N ASP A 495 -9.47 -19.44 20.11
CA ASP A 495 -8.77 -20.73 20.08
C ASP A 495 -9.13 -21.64 18.88
N GLY A 496 -9.94 -21.12 17.95
CA GLY A 496 -10.43 -21.83 16.76
C GLY A 496 -11.27 -23.10 17.01
N ASN A 497 -11.62 -23.43 18.27
CA ASN A 497 -12.25 -24.71 18.62
C ASN A 497 -13.47 -24.58 19.54
N SER A 498 -13.43 -23.72 20.56
CA SER A 498 -14.55 -23.46 21.48
C SER A 498 -14.19 -22.34 22.47
N GLY A 499 -14.45 -21.09 22.10
CA GLY A 499 -14.12 -19.93 22.94
C GLY A 499 -15.13 -18.79 22.80
N LEU A 500 -14.91 -17.71 23.56
CA LEU A 500 -15.60 -16.44 23.32
C LEU A 500 -15.29 -15.96 21.89
N PRO A 501 -16.24 -15.27 21.23
CA PRO A 501 -15.98 -14.67 19.93
C PRO A 501 -14.74 -13.78 19.99
N ALA A 502 -13.85 -13.92 19.01
CA ALA A 502 -12.65 -13.10 18.90
C ALA A 502 -12.90 -11.93 17.95
N SER A 503 -12.66 -10.71 18.44
CA SER A 503 -12.94 -9.49 17.67
C SER A 503 -12.15 -9.43 16.37
N ILE A 504 -12.82 -9.04 15.28
CA ILE A 504 -12.16 -8.84 13.99
C ILE A 504 -11.96 -7.34 13.80
N LEU A 505 -10.73 -6.87 13.97
CA LEU A 505 -10.38 -5.44 13.99
C LEU A 505 -9.65 -4.97 12.71
N GLY A 506 -9.61 -5.82 11.69
CA GLY A 506 -8.94 -5.51 10.44
C GLY A 506 -9.60 -6.19 9.25
N THR A 507 -9.55 -5.53 8.10
CA THR A 507 -10.07 -6.09 6.84
C THR A 507 -9.33 -7.39 6.51
N PRO A 508 -10.03 -8.48 6.18
CA PRO A 508 -9.39 -9.72 5.74
C PRO A 508 -8.50 -9.52 4.51
N ALA A 509 -7.41 -10.27 4.41
CA ALA A 509 -6.57 -10.29 3.20
C ALA A 509 -7.02 -11.44 2.28
N TYR A 510 -6.93 -11.23 0.98
CA TYR A 510 -7.23 -12.26 -0.02
C TYR A 510 -5.94 -12.63 -0.75
N TRP A 511 -5.70 -13.91 -1.05
CA TRP A 511 -4.57 -14.34 -1.88
C TRP A 511 -4.96 -15.57 -2.70
N VAL A 512 -4.45 -15.66 -3.93
CA VAL A 512 -4.60 -16.85 -4.78
C VAL A 512 -3.27 -17.56 -4.92
N ASN A 513 -3.13 -18.71 -4.27
CA ASN A 513 -1.93 -19.56 -4.39
C ASN A 513 -2.24 -20.80 -5.24
N ASN A 514 -1.56 -20.98 -6.37
CA ASN A 514 -1.78 -22.12 -7.28
C ASN A 514 -3.26 -22.34 -7.64
N ASN A 515 -3.97 -21.25 -7.99
CA ASN A 515 -5.41 -21.22 -8.26
C ASN A 515 -6.32 -21.58 -7.07
N VAL A 516 -5.79 -21.63 -5.85
CA VAL A 516 -6.58 -21.78 -4.62
C VAL A 516 -6.81 -20.40 -4.01
N PRO A 517 -8.05 -19.87 -4.07
CA PRO A 517 -8.41 -18.63 -3.41
C PRO A 517 -8.50 -18.83 -1.89
N THR A 518 -7.75 -18.04 -1.14
CA THR A 518 -7.71 -18.10 0.32
C THR A 518 -7.95 -16.71 0.91
N VAL A 519 -8.78 -16.66 1.95
CA VAL A 519 -8.98 -15.45 2.76
C VAL A 519 -8.28 -15.66 4.09
N TYR A 520 -7.45 -14.71 4.48
CA TYR A 520 -6.73 -14.68 5.74
C TYR A 520 -7.36 -13.62 6.64
N VAL A 521 -7.73 -14.01 7.86
CA VAL A 521 -8.33 -13.14 8.86
C VAL A 521 -7.47 -13.23 10.11
N ALA A 522 -7.08 -12.09 10.65
CA ALA A 522 -6.46 -12.01 11.97
C ALA A 522 -7.53 -11.52 12.95
N ALA A 523 -7.88 -12.36 13.91
CA ALA A 523 -8.77 -11.99 15.00
C ALA A 523 -7.96 -11.53 16.22
N ALA A 524 -8.61 -10.87 17.17
CA ALA A 524 -7.99 -10.52 18.45
C ALA A 524 -7.44 -11.79 19.14
N ASP A 525 -6.30 -11.63 19.80
CA ASP A 525 -5.54 -12.71 20.47
C ASP A 525 -4.98 -13.80 19.54
N ASP A 526 -5.06 -13.64 18.22
CA ASP A 526 -4.42 -14.54 17.26
C ASP A 526 -2.88 -14.41 17.32
N THR A 527 -2.19 -15.54 17.18
CA THR A 527 -0.72 -15.61 17.22
C THR A 527 -0.20 -16.34 15.99
N LEU A 528 0.65 -15.68 15.21
CA LEU A 528 1.32 -16.24 14.02
C LEU A 528 2.39 -17.27 14.33
#